data_AF-A0A117RT91-F1
#
_entry.id   AF-A0A117RT91-F1
#
_cell.length_a   1.000
_cell.length_b   1.000
_cell.length_c   1.000
_cell.angle_alpha   90.00
_cell.angle_beta   90.00
_cell.angle_gamma   90.00
#
_symmetry.space_group_name_H-M   'P 1'
#
loop_
_entity.id
_entity.type
_entity.pdbx_description
1 polymer ?
#
loop_
_entity_poly.entity_id
_entity_poly.type
_entity_poly.pdbx_seq_one_letter_code
_entity_poly.pdbx_strand_id
1 'polypeptide(L)'
;MTYVVTVETCIPEGTPEMDPLQRAGAVSLIEDGFDSVRAVEGPDGLEVDVLDTIVAVHPGGALLKVVVDAPALEFAEDSVRVLVDELLERTELLADWEIERCEVELHQDLALASLEAADGPDAPPADPVARKARHAEAAADHATGAVPDAARRSAAMRRRMLELADELRSLPPAGFGVLDGEEGLAVPPESARLAAGALVHATDVLVDELFEDVQVLTQEDATVAECEGPLWHLERLPDRYALQYDAPFARRFLVTVIALTTRFTDGSFQRLGCVAEELALRLLLSQTTTILELHDLLDDDVAAALDALTDHLYEDMGHEYLYDGYDDGRHEPGEEGAADGPLAVAPVPFDAWFTPFQRGRYIHPSAADEPDAAAR
;
A
#
# COMPACT_ATOMS: atom_id res chain seq x y z
N MET A 1 18.08 -9.71 1.63
CA MET A 1 16.61 -9.90 1.48
C MET A 1 15.95 -8.88 2.37
N THR A 2 14.87 -8.26 1.91
CA THR A 2 14.14 -7.28 2.71
C THR A 2 13.24 -7.97 3.72
N TYR A 3 13.30 -7.53 4.98
CA TYR A 3 12.46 -7.99 6.08
C TYR A 3 11.81 -6.80 6.77
N VAL A 4 10.60 -7.01 7.27
CA VAL A 4 9.91 -6.05 8.14
C VAL A 4 9.93 -6.61 9.56
N VAL A 5 10.52 -5.87 10.49
CA VAL A 5 10.61 -6.24 11.90
C VAL A 5 9.73 -5.32 12.71
N THR A 6 8.80 -5.90 13.47
CA THR A 6 7.89 -5.17 14.35
C THR A 6 8.42 -5.27 15.78
N VAL A 7 8.63 -4.12 16.42
CA VAL A 7 9.15 -3.98 17.78
C VAL A 7 8.15 -3.24 18.64
N GLU A 8 7.70 -3.86 19.72
CA GLU A 8 6.85 -3.23 20.73
C GLU A 8 7.70 -2.87 21.95
N THR A 9 7.61 -1.60 22.35
CA THR A 9 8.29 -1.04 23.51
C THR A 9 7.26 -0.52 24.51
N CYS A 10 7.53 -0.66 25.80
CA CYS A 10 6.60 -0.26 26.85
C CYS A 10 7.26 0.64 27.90
N ILE A 11 6.46 1.54 28.47
CA ILE A 11 6.87 2.35 29.63
C ILE A 11 6.97 1.45 30.87
N PRO A 12 7.83 1.77 31.85
CA PRO A 12 7.97 0.97 33.07
C PRO A 12 6.64 0.73 33.78
N GLU A 13 6.45 -0.49 34.30
CA GLU A 13 5.27 -0.83 35.09
C GLU A 13 5.04 0.17 36.24
N GLY A 14 3.82 0.70 36.32
CA GLY A 14 3.43 1.67 37.36
C GLY A 14 3.68 3.14 36.99
N THR A 15 4.21 3.42 35.80
CA THR A 15 4.25 4.76 35.21
C THR A 15 2.86 5.15 34.69
N PRO A 16 2.37 6.38 34.92
CA PRO A 16 1.13 6.82 34.32
C PRO A 16 1.23 6.85 32.79
N GLU A 17 0.13 6.49 32.12
CA GLU A 17 0.01 6.56 30.67
C GLU A 17 0.36 7.95 30.13
N MET A 18 0.97 7.98 28.95
CA MET A 18 1.41 9.20 28.30
C MET A 18 0.23 10.04 27.81
N ASP A 19 0.26 11.32 28.16
CA ASP A 19 -0.65 12.32 27.61
C ASP A 19 -0.31 12.64 26.13
N PRO A 20 -1.20 13.33 25.38
CA PRO A 20 -0.97 13.62 23.97
C PRO A 20 0.33 14.39 23.67
N LEU A 21 0.80 15.25 24.58
CA LEU A 21 2.02 16.02 24.39
C LEU A 21 3.25 15.14 24.64
N GLN A 22 3.19 14.27 25.65
CA GLN A 22 4.23 13.28 25.92
C GLN A 22 4.38 12.31 24.75
N ARG A 23 3.27 11.86 24.15
CA ARG A 23 3.31 10.99 22.95
C ARG A 23 3.97 11.67 21.75
N ALA A 24 3.63 12.93 21.48
CA ALA A 24 4.28 13.70 20.40
C ALA A 24 5.79 13.87 20.65
N GLY A 25 6.20 14.06 21.91
CA GLY A 25 7.62 14.12 22.28
C GLY A 25 8.34 12.79 22.11
N ALA A 26 7.71 11.68 22.48
CA ALA A 26 8.29 10.35 22.30
C ALA A 26 8.46 9.98 20.82
N VAL A 27 7.49 10.32 19.94
CA VAL A 27 7.62 10.14 18.49
C VAL A 27 8.89 10.84 17.99
N SER A 28 9.04 12.14 18.28
CA SER A 28 10.19 12.94 17.82
C SER A 28 11.52 12.38 18.31
N LEU A 29 11.60 11.91 19.56
CA LEU A 29 12.84 11.35 20.10
C LEU A 29 13.23 10.03 19.44
N ILE A 30 12.25 9.20 19.10
CA ILE A 30 12.49 7.89 18.47
C ILE A 30 12.83 8.07 16.98
N GLU A 31 12.11 8.94 16.26
CA GLU A 31 12.40 9.29 14.87
C GLU A 31 13.80 9.90 14.72
N ASP A 32 14.15 10.89 15.56
CA ASP A 32 15.50 11.49 15.58
C ASP A 32 16.59 10.42 15.85
N GLY A 33 16.25 9.40 16.64
CA GLY A 33 17.13 8.27 16.93
C GLY A 33 17.41 7.42 15.69
N PHE A 34 16.36 7.06 14.95
CA PHE A 34 16.47 6.25 13.72
C PHE A 34 17.13 7.03 12.58
N ASP A 35 16.82 8.32 12.40
CA ASP A 35 17.45 9.17 11.38
C ASP A 35 18.98 9.23 11.51
N SER A 36 19.50 8.99 12.72
CA SER A 36 20.93 8.96 13.00
C SER A 36 21.64 7.66 12.58
N VAL A 37 20.88 6.63 12.16
CA VAL A 37 21.38 5.28 11.87
C VAL A 37 21.07 4.89 10.42
N ARG A 38 22.11 4.57 9.65
CA ARG A 38 21.98 4.12 8.25
C ARG A 38 22.20 2.62 8.05
N ALA A 39 22.97 2.01 8.96
CA ALA A 39 23.25 0.59 8.97
C ALA A 39 23.57 0.17 10.41
N VAL A 40 23.26 -1.08 10.74
CA VAL A 40 23.49 -1.66 12.07
C VAL A 40 24.41 -2.86 11.93
N GLU A 41 25.45 -2.91 12.75
CA GLU A 41 26.34 -4.08 12.79
C GLU A 41 25.70 -5.14 13.70
N GLY A 42 25.27 -6.25 13.11
CA GLY A 42 24.73 -7.38 13.85
C GLY A 42 25.80 -8.09 14.69
N PRO A 43 25.41 -9.00 15.59
CA PRO A 43 26.31 -9.64 16.57
C PRO A 43 27.50 -10.42 15.96
N ASP A 44 27.42 -10.77 14.67
CA ASP A 44 28.47 -11.47 13.91
C ASP A 44 29.36 -10.53 13.06
N GLY A 45 29.21 -9.21 13.18
CA GLY A 45 29.97 -8.22 12.41
C GLY A 45 29.49 -8.04 10.96
N LEU A 46 28.25 -8.43 10.69
CA LEU A 46 27.56 -8.23 9.41
C LEU A 46 26.71 -6.96 9.49
N GLU A 47 26.90 -6.06 8.54
CA GLU A 47 26.07 -4.85 8.42
C GLU A 47 24.69 -5.20 7.84
N VAL A 48 23.65 -4.72 8.52
CA VAL A 48 22.25 -4.76 8.10
C VAL A 48 21.84 -3.33 7.76
N ASP A 49 21.42 -3.11 6.52
CA ASP A 49 20.99 -1.78 6.05
C ASP A 49 19.57 -1.51 6.53
N VAL A 50 19.36 -0.36 7.18
CA VAL A 50 18.01 0.12 7.53
C VAL A 50 17.47 0.88 6.33
N LEU A 51 16.36 0.40 5.78
CA LEU A 51 15.73 0.94 4.59
C LEU A 51 14.62 1.94 4.94
N ASP A 52 13.85 1.64 5.98
CA ASP A 52 12.70 2.44 6.40
C ASP A 52 12.36 2.18 7.88
N THR A 53 11.73 3.16 8.53
CA THR A 53 11.32 3.09 9.93
C THR A 53 9.99 3.81 10.14
N ILE A 54 9.03 3.13 10.75
CA ILE A 54 7.74 3.70 11.14
C ILE A 54 7.66 3.69 12.67
N VAL A 55 7.32 4.83 13.25
CA VAL A 55 7.21 5.01 14.71
C VAL A 55 5.77 5.36 15.06
N ALA A 56 5.12 4.51 15.86
CA ALA A 56 3.77 4.77 16.38
C ALA A 56 3.77 4.72 17.91
N VAL A 57 3.45 5.85 18.56
CA VAL A 57 3.41 5.93 20.03
C VAL A 57 1.98 5.88 20.54
N HIS A 58 1.69 4.93 21.43
CA HIS A 58 0.41 4.76 22.12
C HIS A 58 0.56 5.10 23.62
N PRO A 59 -0.52 5.21 24.42
CA PRO A 59 -0.43 5.65 25.82
C PRO A 59 0.50 4.82 26.73
N GLY A 60 0.77 3.56 26.38
CA GLY A 60 1.60 2.64 27.16
C GLY A 60 3.01 2.42 26.62
N GLY A 61 3.39 3.01 25.48
CA GLY A 61 4.63 2.64 24.80
C GLY A 61 4.70 3.08 23.34
N ALA A 62 5.50 2.37 22.55
CA ALA A 62 5.61 2.60 21.12
C ALA A 62 5.76 1.29 20.33
N LEU A 63 5.09 1.22 19.20
CA LEU A 63 5.23 0.21 18.17
C LEU A 63 6.10 0.75 17.04
N LEU A 64 7.14 0.01 16.69
CA LEU A 64 8.12 0.39 15.67
C LEU A 64 8.08 -0.67 14.56
N LYS A 65 7.95 -0.24 13.30
CA LYS A 65 8.21 -1.13 12.15
C LYS A 65 9.51 -0.72 11.49
N VAL A 66 10.47 -1.63 11.44
CA VAL A 66 11.80 -1.37 10.87
C VAL A 66 11.99 -2.27 9.67
N VAL A 67 12.18 -1.67 8.50
CA VAL A 67 12.43 -2.36 7.24
C VAL A 67 13.94 -2.45 7.05
N VAL A 68 14.46 -3.67 6.91
CA VAL A 68 15.90 -3.92 6.82
C VAL A 68 16.26 -4.84 5.65
N ASP A 69 17.44 -4.63 5.05
CA ASP A 69 18.06 -5.62 4.17
C ASP A 69 19.03 -6.50 4.97
N ALA A 70 18.68 -7.78 5.13
CA ALA A 70 19.46 -8.73 5.89
C ALA A 70 19.68 -10.05 5.11
N PRO A 71 20.73 -10.83 5.46
CA PRO A 71 20.98 -12.12 4.81
C PRO A 71 20.02 -13.23 5.27
N ALA A 72 19.44 -13.12 6.47
CA ALA A 72 18.39 -14.03 6.96
C ALA A 72 17.50 -13.34 8.02
N LEU A 73 16.36 -13.97 8.31
CA LEU A 73 15.36 -13.49 9.26
C LEU A 73 15.91 -13.29 10.68
N GLU A 74 16.69 -14.26 11.18
CA GLU A 74 17.31 -14.19 12.51
C GLU A 74 18.26 -12.98 12.64
N PHE A 75 18.99 -12.66 11.56
CA PHE A 75 19.86 -11.48 11.52
C PHE A 75 19.06 -10.17 11.49
N ALA A 76 17.91 -10.15 10.81
CA ALA A 76 17.04 -8.97 10.80
C ALA A 76 16.49 -8.69 12.21
N GLU A 77 15.94 -9.71 12.88
CA GLU A 77 15.37 -9.56 14.22
C GLU A 77 16.40 -9.13 15.26
N ASP A 78 17.55 -9.83 15.32
CA ASP A 78 18.57 -9.55 16.33
C ASP A 78 19.21 -8.17 16.12
N SER A 79 19.44 -7.77 14.86
CA SER A 79 20.04 -6.46 14.56
C SER A 79 19.07 -5.32 14.88
N VAL A 80 17.78 -5.48 14.56
CA VAL A 80 16.76 -4.48 14.90
C VAL A 80 16.54 -4.41 16.41
N ARG A 81 16.55 -5.53 17.12
CA ARG A 81 16.44 -5.55 18.59
C ARG A 81 17.58 -4.75 19.23
N VAL A 82 18.82 -4.99 18.80
CA VAL A 82 20.00 -4.25 19.30
C VAL A 82 19.89 -2.76 18.96
N LEU A 83 19.47 -2.42 17.74
CA LEU A 83 19.26 -1.03 17.32
C LEU A 83 18.27 -0.30 18.24
N VAL A 84 17.11 -0.89 18.50
CA VAL A 84 16.08 -0.27 19.34
C VAL A 84 16.56 -0.16 20.78
N ASP A 85 17.21 -1.19 21.32
CA ASP A 85 17.75 -1.18 22.68
C ASP A 85 18.78 -0.04 22.85
N GLU A 86 19.73 0.09 21.91
CA GLU A 86 20.71 1.18 21.91
C GLU A 86 20.06 2.57 21.75
N LEU A 87 19.00 2.68 20.94
CA LEU A 87 18.26 3.92 20.74
C LEU A 87 17.57 4.38 22.04
N LEU A 88 16.92 3.45 22.74
CA LEU A 88 16.27 3.71 24.02
C LEU A 88 17.30 4.11 25.08
N GLU A 89 18.41 3.37 25.21
CA GLU A 89 19.48 3.67 26.17
C GLU A 89 20.15 5.03 25.94
N ARG A 90 20.32 5.43 24.67
CA ARG A 90 20.96 6.71 24.31
C ARG A 90 20.07 7.92 24.59
N THR A 91 18.77 7.71 24.74
CA THR A 91 17.80 8.77 24.95
C THR A 91 17.41 8.81 26.43
N GLU A 92 17.89 9.81 27.18
CA GLU A 92 17.70 9.90 28.64
C GLU A 92 16.22 9.79 29.08
N LEU A 93 15.27 10.25 28.25
CA LEU A 93 13.84 10.20 28.53
C LEU A 93 13.18 8.83 28.23
N LEU A 94 13.85 7.97 27.47
CA LEU A 94 13.36 6.64 27.04
C LEU A 94 14.18 5.50 27.64
N ALA A 95 15.27 5.79 28.36
CA ALA A 95 16.22 4.78 28.85
C ALA A 95 15.63 3.74 29.82
N ASP A 96 14.48 4.03 30.43
CA ASP A 96 13.77 3.08 31.29
C ASP A 96 12.72 2.25 30.53
N TRP A 97 12.50 2.48 29.23
CA TRP A 97 11.54 1.71 28.43
C TRP A 97 12.12 0.34 28.09
N GLU A 98 11.25 -0.67 28.06
CA GLU A 98 11.65 -2.05 27.77
C GLU A 98 11.08 -2.50 26.43
N ILE A 99 11.82 -3.35 25.71
CA ILE A 99 11.31 -4.06 24.53
C ILE A 99 10.47 -5.24 25.02
N GLU A 100 9.16 -5.20 24.81
CA GLU A 100 8.24 -6.27 25.16
C GLU A 100 8.24 -7.37 24.10
N ARG A 101 8.27 -6.98 22.82
CA ARG A 101 8.21 -7.89 21.68
C ARG A 101 9.07 -7.38 20.54
N CYS A 102 9.73 -8.28 19.82
CA CYS A 102 10.45 -7.96 18.59
C CYS A 102 10.38 -9.19 17.70
N GLU A 103 9.67 -9.09 16.58
CA GLU A 103 9.37 -10.22 15.70
C GLU A 103 9.43 -9.80 14.24
N VAL A 104 9.84 -10.72 13.37
CA VAL A 104 9.85 -10.49 11.92
C VAL A 104 8.50 -10.89 11.33
N GLU A 105 7.85 -9.95 10.65
CA GLU A 105 6.65 -10.23 9.86
C GLU A 105 7.04 -11.05 8.62
N LEU A 106 6.70 -12.33 8.64
CA LEU A 106 6.81 -13.18 7.46
C LEU A 106 5.62 -12.90 6.54
N HIS A 107 5.89 -12.47 5.31
CA HIS A 107 4.89 -12.53 4.24
C HIS A 107 4.34 -13.97 4.18
N GLN A 108 3.08 -14.14 4.57
CA GLN A 108 2.48 -15.46 4.79
C GLN A 108 2.58 -16.34 3.55
N ASP A 109 2.52 -15.74 2.36
CA ASP A 109 2.67 -16.45 1.07
C ASP A 109 4.09 -16.98 0.83
N LEU A 110 5.13 -16.24 1.25
CA LEU A 110 6.53 -16.66 1.12
C LEU A 110 6.92 -17.66 2.21
N ALA A 111 6.41 -17.48 3.43
CA ALA A 111 6.58 -18.44 4.52
C ALA A 111 5.89 -19.78 4.21
N LEU A 112 4.65 -19.74 3.71
CA LEU A 112 3.91 -20.93 3.32
C LEU A 112 4.58 -21.63 2.12
N ALA A 113 5.00 -20.88 1.09
CA ALA A 113 5.76 -21.45 -0.03
C ALA A 113 7.11 -22.05 0.41
N SER A 114 7.81 -21.43 1.36
CA SER A 114 9.08 -21.94 1.88
C SER A 114 8.91 -23.15 2.80
N LEU A 115 7.82 -23.24 3.56
CA LEU A 115 7.49 -24.41 4.41
C LEU A 115 6.99 -25.59 3.55
N GLU A 116 6.10 -25.34 2.59
CA GLU A 116 5.58 -26.35 1.68
C GLU A 116 6.68 -26.96 0.78
N ALA A 117 7.67 -26.15 0.40
CA ALA A 117 8.84 -26.62 -0.34
C ALA A 117 9.82 -27.46 0.51
N ALA A 118 9.79 -27.32 1.85
CA ALA A 118 10.73 -27.99 2.75
C ALA A 118 10.36 -29.47 3.03
N ASP A 119 9.07 -29.80 3.06
CA ASP A 119 8.56 -31.15 3.39
C ASP A 119 7.89 -31.89 2.20
N GLY A 120 7.89 -31.28 1.02
CA GLY A 120 7.32 -31.85 -0.20
C GLY A 120 8.17 -32.96 -0.85
N PRO A 121 7.65 -33.66 -1.87
CA PRO A 121 8.38 -34.68 -2.64
C PRO A 121 9.63 -34.13 -3.36
N ASP A 122 9.73 -32.81 -3.49
CA ASP A 122 10.86 -32.08 -4.06
C ASP A 122 11.92 -31.64 -3.03
N ALA A 123 11.73 -31.98 -1.74
CA ALA A 123 12.68 -31.68 -0.68
C ALA A 123 14.10 -32.12 -1.07
N PRO A 124 15.12 -31.25 -0.89
CA PRO A 124 16.46 -31.53 -1.34
C PRO A 124 17.02 -32.77 -0.61
N PRO A 125 17.72 -33.67 -1.32
CA PRO A 125 18.28 -34.84 -0.67
C PRO A 125 19.24 -34.39 0.44
N ALA A 126 19.19 -35.10 1.58
CA ALA A 126 20.10 -34.84 2.69
C ALA A 126 21.58 -35.00 2.27
N ASP A 127 21.86 -35.80 1.24
CA ASP A 127 23.18 -35.94 0.61
C ASP A 127 23.54 -34.72 -0.28
N PRO A 128 24.62 -33.97 0.05
CA PRO A 128 25.09 -32.82 -0.72
C PRO A 128 25.45 -33.14 -2.19
N VAL A 129 25.89 -34.36 -2.50
CA VAL A 129 26.29 -34.75 -3.86
C VAL A 129 25.05 -34.95 -4.75
N ALA A 130 24.02 -35.58 -4.21
CA ALA A 130 22.73 -35.76 -4.89
C ALA A 130 22.02 -34.41 -5.12
N ARG A 131 22.15 -33.47 -4.17
CA ARG A 131 21.62 -32.10 -4.29
C ARG A 131 22.23 -31.34 -5.47
N LYS A 132 23.56 -31.43 -5.63
CA LYS A 132 24.28 -30.77 -6.73
C LYS A 132 23.90 -31.32 -8.11
N ALA A 133 23.62 -32.62 -8.22
CA ALA A 133 23.16 -33.24 -9.46
C ALA A 133 21.74 -32.79 -9.84
N ARG A 134 20.83 -32.72 -8.86
CA ARG A 134 19.43 -32.30 -9.06
C ARG A 134 19.31 -30.84 -9.53
N HIS A 135 20.15 -29.94 -9.01
CA HIS A 135 20.22 -28.55 -9.48
C HIS A 135 20.71 -28.42 -10.93
N ALA A 136 21.56 -29.34 -11.41
CA ALA A 136 22.02 -29.33 -12.80
C ALA A 136 20.96 -29.85 -13.78
N GLU A 137 20.05 -30.73 -13.33
CA GLU A 137 18.92 -31.25 -14.11
C GLU A 137 17.72 -30.29 -14.13
N ALA A 138 17.37 -29.64 -13.00
CA ALA A 138 16.27 -28.68 -12.91
C ALA A 138 16.46 -27.45 -13.82
N ALA A 139 17.71 -27.01 -14.02
CA ALA A 139 18.04 -25.94 -14.96
C ALA A 139 17.73 -26.29 -16.43
N ALA A 140 17.61 -27.57 -16.77
CA ALA A 140 17.25 -28.03 -18.11
C ALA A 140 15.72 -28.20 -18.29
N ASP A 141 14.99 -28.57 -17.23
CA ASP A 141 13.53 -28.82 -17.29
C ASP A 141 12.67 -27.55 -17.16
N HIS A 142 13.15 -26.51 -16.45
CA HIS A 142 12.44 -25.21 -16.38
C HIS A 142 12.23 -24.52 -17.73
N ALA A 143 12.97 -24.93 -18.78
CA ALA A 143 12.81 -24.39 -20.12
C ALA A 143 11.59 -24.94 -20.90
N THR A 144 10.89 -25.99 -20.43
CA THR A 144 9.97 -26.75 -21.33
C THR A 144 8.60 -27.14 -20.75
N GLY A 145 8.31 -26.98 -19.45
CA GLY A 145 7.15 -27.65 -18.80
C GLY A 145 5.93 -26.84 -18.34
N ALA A 146 6.05 -25.55 -17.96
CA ALA A 146 5.01 -24.82 -17.20
C ALA A 146 4.03 -23.97 -18.04
N VAL A 147 4.30 -23.79 -19.34
CA VAL A 147 3.64 -22.83 -20.22
C VAL A 147 2.13 -23.11 -20.54
N PRO A 148 1.64 -24.36 -20.65
CA PRO A 148 0.29 -24.59 -21.19
C PRO A 148 -0.90 -24.17 -20.31
N ASP A 149 -0.72 -24.14 -18.98
CA ASP A 149 -1.81 -23.80 -18.04
C ASP A 149 -1.93 -22.30 -17.78
N ALA A 150 -0.78 -21.62 -17.62
CA ALA A 150 -0.73 -20.16 -17.47
C ALA A 150 -1.31 -19.45 -18.70
N ALA A 151 -0.93 -19.87 -19.91
CA ALA A 151 -1.46 -19.31 -21.15
C ALA A 151 -2.99 -19.50 -21.28
N ARG A 152 -3.52 -20.64 -20.80
CA ARG A 152 -4.97 -20.89 -20.81
C ARG A 152 -5.71 -20.00 -19.82
N ARG A 153 -5.15 -19.80 -18.62
CA ARG A 153 -5.69 -18.89 -17.59
C ARG A 153 -5.68 -17.45 -18.06
N SER A 154 -4.58 -16.97 -18.63
CA SER A 154 -4.47 -15.64 -19.23
C SER A 154 -5.50 -15.42 -20.34
N ALA A 155 -5.63 -16.37 -21.28
CA ALA A 155 -6.63 -16.27 -22.35
C ALA A 155 -8.08 -16.27 -21.83
N ALA A 156 -8.37 -17.03 -20.76
CA ALA A 156 -9.68 -17.04 -20.12
C ALA A 156 -9.97 -15.70 -19.42
N MET A 157 -8.97 -15.12 -18.73
CA MET A 157 -9.10 -13.82 -18.08
C MET A 157 -9.30 -12.70 -19.10
N ARG A 158 -8.51 -12.68 -20.17
CA ARG A 158 -8.68 -11.71 -21.27
C ARG A 158 -10.09 -11.72 -21.83
N ARG A 159 -10.65 -12.91 -22.07
CA ARG A 159 -12.04 -13.05 -22.56
C ARG A 159 -13.03 -12.48 -21.55
N ARG A 160 -12.88 -12.80 -20.26
CA ARG A 160 -13.75 -12.27 -19.19
C ARG A 160 -13.71 -10.74 -19.15
N MET A 161 -12.53 -10.14 -19.16
CA MET A 161 -12.39 -8.67 -19.15
C MET A 161 -13.07 -8.06 -20.39
N LEU A 162 -12.85 -8.61 -21.59
CA LEU A 162 -13.51 -8.10 -22.81
C LEU A 162 -15.04 -8.22 -22.77
N GLU A 163 -15.59 -9.24 -22.10
CA GLU A 163 -17.03 -9.40 -21.87
C GLU A 163 -17.58 -8.33 -20.90
N LEU A 164 -16.79 -7.95 -19.88
CA LEU A 164 -17.15 -6.93 -18.88
C LEU A 164 -17.01 -5.49 -19.41
N ALA A 165 -16.26 -5.27 -20.48
CA ALA A 165 -15.94 -3.92 -20.97
C ALA A 165 -17.18 -3.04 -21.22
N ASP A 166 -18.27 -3.62 -21.72
CA ASP A 166 -19.51 -2.90 -22.02
C ASP A 166 -20.32 -2.53 -20.75
N GLU A 167 -19.93 -3.03 -19.58
CA GLU A 167 -20.50 -2.64 -18.28
C GLU A 167 -20.03 -1.25 -17.83
N LEU A 168 -18.89 -0.77 -18.33
CA LEU A 168 -18.35 0.55 -18.03
C LEU A 168 -19.04 1.64 -18.86
N ARG A 169 -20.24 2.04 -18.44
CA ARG A 169 -21.14 2.90 -19.26
C ARG A 169 -20.78 4.38 -19.26
N SER A 170 -20.10 4.87 -18.24
CA SER A 170 -19.81 6.31 -18.09
C SER A 170 -18.53 6.77 -18.74
N LEU A 171 -17.64 5.84 -19.14
CA LEU A 171 -16.31 6.15 -19.65
C LEU A 171 -16.23 5.78 -21.14
N PRO A 172 -16.32 6.75 -22.06
CA PRO A 172 -16.28 6.46 -23.49
C PRO A 172 -14.86 6.05 -23.93
N PRO A 173 -14.70 5.37 -25.08
CA PRO A 173 -13.38 4.97 -25.59
C PRO A 173 -12.38 6.13 -25.74
N ALA A 174 -12.86 7.36 -26.01
CA ALA A 174 -12.02 8.55 -26.07
C ALA A 174 -11.32 8.88 -24.74
N GLY A 175 -11.93 8.53 -23.61
CA GLY A 175 -11.30 8.65 -22.28
C GLY A 175 -10.12 7.70 -22.10
N PHE A 176 -10.03 6.62 -22.89
CA PHE A 176 -8.90 5.68 -22.92
C PHE A 176 -7.91 6.01 -24.04
N GLY A 177 -7.95 7.22 -24.61
CA GLY A 177 -7.01 7.63 -25.67
C GLY A 177 -7.33 7.10 -27.07
N VAL A 178 -8.52 6.53 -27.31
CA VAL A 178 -8.96 6.16 -28.66
C VAL A 178 -9.33 7.42 -29.44
N LEU A 179 -8.56 7.74 -30.49
CA LEU A 179 -8.78 8.91 -31.34
C LEU A 179 -9.28 8.52 -32.73
N ASP A 180 -10.29 9.24 -33.21
CA ASP A 180 -10.75 9.16 -34.61
C ASP A 180 -9.89 10.10 -35.49
N GLY A 181 -8.65 9.71 -35.84
CA GLY A 181 -7.78 10.50 -36.72
C GLY A 181 -6.37 9.95 -36.97
N GLU A 182 -5.71 10.39 -38.05
CA GLU A 182 -4.40 9.89 -38.54
C GLU A 182 -3.15 10.50 -37.84
N GLU A 183 -3.29 11.36 -36.82
CA GLU A 183 -2.13 12.00 -36.17
C GLU A 183 -2.10 11.73 -34.64
N GLY A 184 -1.26 10.76 -34.22
CA GLY A 184 -0.89 10.50 -32.81
C GLY A 184 -0.67 9.03 -32.45
N LEU A 185 -0.02 8.79 -31.29
CA LEU A 185 0.07 7.49 -30.58
C LEU A 185 -1.33 7.11 -30.05
N ALA A 186 -2.26 6.77 -30.94
CA ALA A 186 -3.62 6.41 -30.57
C ALA A 186 -3.68 5.00 -30.00
N VAL A 187 -4.36 4.85 -28.86
CA VAL A 187 -4.58 3.54 -28.23
C VAL A 187 -5.51 2.70 -29.12
N PRO A 188 -5.15 1.44 -29.44
CA PRO A 188 -6.03 0.54 -30.17
C PRO A 188 -7.37 0.33 -29.45
N PRO A 189 -8.52 0.32 -30.17
CA PRO A 189 -9.83 0.13 -29.54
C PRO A 189 -9.97 -1.16 -28.73
N GLU A 190 -9.24 -2.22 -29.10
CA GLU A 190 -9.25 -3.49 -28.35
C GLU A 190 -8.50 -3.38 -27.01
N SER A 191 -7.36 -2.68 -26.97
CA SER A 191 -6.60 -2.42 -25.74
C SER A 191 -7.38 -1.53 -24.77
N ALA A 192 -8.03 -0.48 -25.29
CA ALA A 192 -8.95 0.35 -24.51
C ALA A 192 -10.13 -0.47 -23.93
N ARG A 193 -10.70 -1.39 -24.71
CA ARG A 193 -11.75 -2.30 -24.21
C ARG A 193 -11.23 -3.26 -23.14
N LEU A 194 -10.01 -3.77 -23.30
CA LEU A 194 -9.40 -4.64 -22.31
C LEU A 194 -9.17 -3.90 -20.99
N ALA A 195 -8.63 -2.68 -21.04
CA ALA A 195 -8.46 -1.81 -19.88
C ALA A 195 -9.79 -1.49 -19.19
N ALA A 196 -10.82 -1.13 -19.95
CA ALA A 196 -12.18 -0.89 -19.44
C ALA A 196 -12.75 -2.12 -18.72
N GLY A 197 -12.60 -3.30 -19.33
CA GLY A 197 -13.02 -4.56 -18.73
C GLY A 197 -12.23 -4.95 -17.49
N ALA A 198 -10.94 -4.64 -17.46
CA ALA A 198 -10.07 -4.86 -16.31
C ALA A 198 -10.48 -3.99 -15.12
N LEU A 199 -10.87 -2.72 -15.34
CA LEU A 199 -11.40 -1.84 -14.30
C LEU A 199 -12.69 -2.37 -13.66
N VAL A 200 -13.61 -2.89 -14.50
CA VAL A 200 -14.84 -3.53 -13.99
C VAL A 200 -14.48 -4.77 -13.18
N HIS A 201 -13.55 -5.60 -13.66
CA HIS A 201 -13.12 -6.78 -12.92
C HIS A 201 -12.43 -6.42 -11.59
N ALA A 202 -11.54 -5.41 -11.61
CA ALA A 202 -10.82 -4.92 -10.44
C ALA A 202 -11.75 -4.30 -9.40
N THR A 203 -12.89 -3.74 -9.82
CA THR A 203 -13.92 -3.24 -8.89
C THR A 203 -14.42 -4.34 -7.97
N ASP A 204 -14.74 -5.53 -8.51
CA ASP A 204 -15.22 -6.66 -7.69
C ASP A 204 -14.16 -7.06 -6.65
N VAL A 205 -12.90 -7.18 -7.09
CA VAL A 205 -11.79 -7.58 -6.23
C VAL A 205 -11.51 -6.54 -5.15
N LEU A 206 -11.41 -5.26 -5.53
CA LEU A 206 -11.20 -4.15 -4.59
C LEU A 206 -12.31 -4.07 -3.53
N VAL A 207 -13.57 -4.27 -3.93
CA VAL A 207 -14.70 -4.23 -2.99
C VAL A 207 -14.62 -5.40 -2.01
N ASP A 208 -14.35 -6.62 -2.48
CA ASP A 208 -14.22 -7.80 -1.63
C ASP A 208 -13.04 -7.64 -0.64
N GLU A 209 -11.87 -7.22 -1.13
CA GLU A 209 -10.66 -6.99 -0.31
C GLU A 209 -10.88 -5.87 0.73
N LEU A 210 -11.61 -4.79 0.39
CA LEU A 210 -11.98 -3.75 1.36
C LEU A 210 -13.02 -4.22 2.40
N PHE A 211 -13.89 -5.17 2.07
CA PHE A 211 -14.77 -5.78 3.08
C PHE A 211 -13.95 -6.56 4.12
N GLU A 212 -12.90 -7.26 3.66
CA GLU A 212 -11.98 -7.97 4.55
C GLU A 212 -11.21 -6.99 5.44
N ASP A 213 -10.66 -5.90 4.89
CA ASP A 213 -9.99 -4.84 5.67
C ASP A 213 -10.90 -4.26 6.76
N VAL A 214 -12.16 -3.94 6.41
CA VAL A 214 -13.16 -3.46 7.38
C VAL A 214 -13.40 -4.48 8.48
N GLN A 215 -13.46 -5.76 8.12
CA GLN A 215 -13.69 -6.84 9.08
C GLN A 215 -12.52 -6.96 10.05
N VAL A 216 -11.28 -6.94 9.56
CA VAL A 216 -10.05 -7.01 10.37
C VAL A 216 -10.02 -5.86 11.38
N LEU A 217 -10.13 -4.61 10.91
CA LEU A 217 -10.13 -3.44 11.80
C LEU A 217 -11.28 -3.45 12.82
N THR A 218 -12.44 -4.00 12.45
CA THR A 218 -13.58 -4.12 13.38
C THR A 218 -13.35 -5.19 14.45
N GLN A 219 -12.64 -6.28 14.12
CA GLN A 219 -12.36 -7.37 15.05
C GLN A 219 -11.27 -7.01 16.05
N GLU A 220 -10.25 -6.29 15.58
CA GLU A 220 -9.12 -5.86 16.39
C GLU A 220 -9.41 -4.56 17.18
N ASP A 221 -10.46 -3.82 16.82
CA ASP A 221 -10.78 -2.50 17.38
C ASP A 221 -9.57 -1.55 17.32
N ALA A 222 -8.87 -1.60 16.19
CA ALA A 222 -7.60 -0.94 15.93
C ALA A 222 -7.70 0.01 14.71
N THR A 223 -6.73 0.92 14.61
CA THR A 223 -6.46 1.69 13.40
C THR A 223 -5.55 0.91 12.46
N VAL A 224 -5.43 1.30 11.20
CA VAL A 224 -4.48 0.68 10.24
C VAL A 224 -3.05 0.67 10.79
N ALA A 225 -2.63 1.71 11.51
CA ALA A 225 -1.30 1.78 12.10
C ALA A 225 -1.09 0.80 13.28
N GLU A 226 -2.16 0.44 13.99
CA GLU A 226 -2.13 -0.41 15.19
C GLU A 226 -2.53 -1.86 14.88
N CYS A 227 -3.05 -2.12 13.68
CA CYS A 227 -3.54 -3.41 13.24
C CYS A 227 -2.39 -4.41 13.08
N GLU A 228 -2.50 -5.57 13.73
CA GLU A 228 -1.55 -6.69 13.55
C GLU A 228 -1.99 -7.62 12.41
N GLY A 229 -3.29 -7.64 12.09
CA GLY A 229 -3.85 -8.42 11.00
C GLY A 229 -3.46 -7.90 9.61
N PRO A 230 -3.43 -8.76 8.58
CA PRO A 230 -3.12 -8.34 7.22
C PRO A 230 -4.24 -7.44 6.67
N LEU A 231 -3.85 -6.34 6.04
CA LEU A 231 -4.73 -5.43 5.33
C LEU A 231 -4.35 -5.42 3.85
N TRP A 232 -5.35 -5.42 2.97
CA TRP A 232 -5.17 -5.49 1.52
C TRP A 232 -4.95 -4.12 0.89
N HIS A 233 -5.72 -3.11 1.29
CA HIS A 233 -5.73 -1.81 0.61
C HIS A 233 -5.59 -0.62 1.54
N LEU A 234 -6.11 -0.70 2.77
CA LEU A 234 -6.09 0.45 3.66
C LEU A 234 -4.67 0.85 4.08
N GLU A 235 -3.72 -0.09 4.09
CA GLU A 235 -2.28 0.17 4.28
C GLU A 235 -1.62 0.90 3.09
N ARG A 236 -2.29 1.00 1.93
CA ARG A 236 -1.80 1.68 0.73
C ARG A 236 -2.34 3.12 0.60
N LEU A 237 -3.17 3.54 1.56
CA LEU A 237 -3.58 4.92 1.70
C LEU A 237 -2.41 5.75 2.26
N PRO A 238 -2.45 7.10 2.19
CA PRO A 238 -1.32 7.90 2.66
C PRO A 238 -0.97 7.63 4.14
N ASP A 239 0.24 7.14 4.39
CA ASP A 239 0.65 6.57 5.68
C ASP A 239 0.58 7.55 6.85
N ARG A 240 0.79 8.86 6.58
CA ARG A 240 0.73 9.91 7.60
C ARG A 240 -0.61 10.06 8.30
N TYR A 241 -1.67 9.43 7.78
CA TYR A 241 -2.99 9.37 8.42
C TYR A 241 -3.38 7.95 8.86
N ALA A 242 -2.45 6.99 8.91
CA ALA A 242 -2.73 5.60 9.26
C ALA A 242 -3.42 5.42 10.63
N LEU A 243 -3.06 6.26 11.62
CA LEU A 243 -3.73 6.33 12.93
C LEU A 243 -5.17 6.85 12.89
N GLN A 244 -5.63 7.38 11.75
CA GLN A 244 -6.98 7.91 11.56
C GLN A 244 -7.85 6.95 10.74
N TYR A 245 -7.25 5.91 10.16
CA TYR A 245 -7.96 4.88 9.41
C TYR A 245 -8.46 3.79 10.37
N ASP A 246 -9.56 4.08 11.06
CA ASP A 246 -10.26 3.14 11.93
C ASP A 246 -11.38 2.39 11.19
N ALA A 247 -12.04 1.44 11.87
CA ALA A 247 -13.16 0.71 11.28
C ALA A 247 -14.32 1.63 10.77
N PRO A 248 -14.72 2.70 11.47
CA PRO A 248 -15.61 3.73 10.93
C PRO A 248 -15.14 4.36 9.62
N PHE A 249 -13.89 4.82 9.54
CA PHE A 249 -13.28 5.35 8.33
C PHE A 249 -13.33 4.31 7.20
N ALA A 250 -12.91 3.08 7.46
CA ALA A 250 -12.88 2.00 6.48
C ALA A 250 -14.27 1.72 5.88
N ARG A 251 -15.31 1.65 6.73
CA ARG A 251 -16.71 1.49 6.26
C ARG A 251 -17.13 2.65 5.37
N ARG A 252 -16.76 3.87 5.74
CA ARG A 252 -17.09 5.09 5.00
C ARG A 252 -16.38 5.13 3.65
N PHE A 253 -15.12 4.72 3.63
CA PHE A 253 -14.29 4.61 2.43
C PHE A 253 -14.79 3.51 1.49
N LEU A 254 -15.14 2.33 2.00
CA LEU A 254 -15.77 1.25 1.22
C LEU A 254 -17.07 1.72 0.53
N VAL A 255 -17.94 2.44 1.25
CA VAL A 255 -19.15 3.04 0.65
C VAL A 255 -18.79 4.03 -0.46
N THR A 256 -17.70 4.78 -0.30
CA THR A 256 -17.21 5.72 -1.32
C THR A 256 -16.77 4.98 -2.57
N VAL A 257 -16.01 3.89 -2.43
CA VAL A 257 -15.59 3.02 -3.54
C VAL A 257 -16.80 2.44 -4.26
N ILE A 258 -17.76 1.84 -3.54
CA ILE A 258 -18.99 1.28 -4.12
C ILE A 258 -19.78 2.35 -4.87
N ALA A 259 -19.93 3.54 -4.29
CA ALA A 259 -20.66 4.63 -4.93
C ALA A 259 -19.94 5.13 -6.19
N LEU A 260 -18.62 5.27 -6.16
CA LEU A 260 -17.81 5.68 -7.31
C LEU A 260 -17.95 4.68 -8.46
N THR A 261 -17.74 3.40 -8.21
CA THR A 261 -17.77 2.34 -9.24
C THR A 261 -19.17 2.05 -9.75
N THR A 262 -20.21 2.21 -8.91
CA THR A 262 -21.60 2.19 -9.37
C THR A 262 -21.85 3.29 -10.39
N ARG A 263 -21.35 4.50 -10.16
CA ARG A 263 -21.50 5.60 -11.13
C ARG A 263 -20.74 5.33 -12.43
N PHE A 264 -19.61 4.62 -12.38
CA PHE A 264 -18.92 4.20 -13.60
C PHE A 264 -19.75 3.23 -14.45
N THR A 265 -20.48 2.32 -13.80
CA THR A 265 -21.24 1.25 -14.47
C THR A 265 -22.68 1.63 -14.83
N ASP A 266 -23.31 2.55 -14.09
CA ASP A 266 -24.70 2.95 -14.32
C ASP A 266 -24.88 4.09 -15.35
N GLY A 267 -23.79 4.74 -15.76
CA GLY A 267 -23.81 5.85 -16.72
C GLY A 267 -23.92 7.24 -16.09
N SER A 268 -23.92 7.36 -14.76
CA SER A 268 -24.14 8.63 -14.06
C SER A 268 -22.87 9.36 -13.63
N PHE A 269 -21.69 8.75 -13.78
CA PHE A 269 -20.43 9.41 -13.44
C PHE A 269 -20.22 10.65 -14.31
N GLN A 270 -19.87 11.74 -13.65
CA GLN A 270 -19.51 12.99 -14.32
C GLN A 270 -18.06 13.32 -14.02
N ARG A 271 -17.70 13.33 -12.73
CA ARG A 271 -16.38 13.70 -12.21
C ARG A 271 -16.24 13.22 -10.75
N LEU A 272 -15.01 13.21 -10.23
CA LEU A 272 -14.71 12.89 -8.83
C LEU A 272 -15.25 13.96 -7.87
N GLY A 273 -15.81 13.53 -6.75
CA GLY A 273 -16.61 14.35 -5.84
C GLY A 273 -15.82 14.95 -4.69
N CYS A 274 -14.83 14.20 -4.19
CA CYS A 274 -13.98 14.53 -3.05
C CYS A 274 -12.67 13.73 -3.10
N VAL A 275 -11.75 14.03 -2.17
CA VAL A 275 -10.44 13.37 -2.05
C VAL A 275 -10.59 11.86 -1.82
N ALA A 276 -11.59 11.42 -1.06
CA ALA A 276 -11.81 9.99 -0.85
C ALA A 276 -12.15 9.24 -2.16
N GLU A 277 -12.82 9.90 -3.11
CA GLU A 277 -13.07 9.31 -4.43
C GLU A 277 -11.80 9.31 -5.30
N GLU A 278 -10.92 10.29 -5.15
CA GLU A 278 -9.59 10.30 -5.79
C GLU A 278 -8.71 9.15 -5.27
N LEU A 279 -8.63 8.98 -3.96
CA LEU A 279 -7.90 7.85 -3.36
C LEU A 279 -8.50 6.50 -3.75
N ALA A 280 -9.84 6.39 -3.79
CA ALA A 280 -10.53 5.19 -4.27
C ALA A 280 -10.17 4.88 -5.74
N LEU A 281 -10.11 5.89 -6.61
CA LEU A 281 -9.71 5.71 -7.99
C LEU A 281 -8.25 5.25 -8.09
N ARG A 282 -7.34 5.82 -7.29
CA ARG A 282 -5.94 5.39 -7.24
C ARG A 282 -5.83 3.91 -6.88
N LEU A 283 -6.48 3.47 -5.81
CA LEU A 283 -6.48 2.06 -5.41
C LEU A 283 -7.06 1.15 -6.50
N LEU A 284 -8.13 1.58 -7.19
CA LEU A 284 -8.73 0.84 -8.29
C LEU A 284 -7.79 0.71 -9.49
N LEU A 285 -7.08 1.78 -9.86
CA LEU A 285 -6.09 1.77 -10.94
C LEU A 285 -4.89 0.89 -10.61
N SER A 286 -4.38 0.96 -9.38
CA SER A 286 -3.33 0.06 -8.89
C SER A 286 -3.78 -1.39 -8.94
N GLN A 287 -4.97 -1.72 -8.43
CA GLN A 287 -5.52 -3.07 -8.47
C GLN A 287 -5.70 -3.58 -9.90
N THR A 288 -6.18 -2.72 -10.80
CA THR A 288 -6.33 -3.03 -12.23
C THR A 288 -4.98 -3.41 -12.85
N THR A 289 -3.95 -2.62 -12.56
CA THR A 289 -2.59 -2.85 -13.05
C THR A 289 -2.04 -4.18 -12.55
N THR A 290 -2.14 -4.45 -11.24
CA THR A 290 -1.69 -5.70 -10.62
C THR A 290 -2.39 -6.92 -11.23
N ILE A 291 -3.71 -6.87 -11.46
CA ILE A 291 -4.45 -7.97 -12.09
C ILE A 291 -4.00 -8.21 -13.54
N LEU A 292 -3.77 -7.14 -14.31
CA LEU A 292 -3.30 -7.24 -15.68
C LEU A 292 -1.89 -7.83 -15.75
N GLU A 293 -0.98 -7.41 -14.88
CA GLU A 293 0.38 -7.96 -14.76
C GLU A 293 0.36 -9.44 -14.38
N LEU A 294 -0.44 -9.81 -13.36
CA LEU A 294 -0.58 -11.19 -12.89
C LEU A 294 -1.01 -12.15 -14.01
N HIS A 295 -1.76 -11.65 -14.99
CA HIS A 295 -2.27 -12.42 -16.11
C HIS A 295 -1.51 -12.22 -17.42
N ASP A 296 -0.38 -11.49 -17.41
CA ASP A 296 0.42 -11.17 -18.61
C ASP A 296 -0.43 -10.48 -19.70
N LEU A 297 -1.27 -9.53 -19.27
CA LEU A 297 -2.21 -8.76 -20.10
C LEU A 297 -1.90 -7.25 -20.11
N LEU A 298 -0.89 -6.80 -19.34
CA LEU A 298 -0.41 -5.42 -19.35
C LEU A 298 0.66 -5.25 -20.43
N ASP A 299 0.23 -4.94 -21.66
CA ASP A 299 1.13 -4.51 -22.73
C ASP A 299 1.21 -2.96 -22.79
N ASP A 300 2.12 -2.44 -23.61
CA ASP A 300 2.35 -1.00 -23.77
C ASP A 300 1.06 -0.24 -24.19
N ASP A 301 0.20 -0.88 -24.98
CA ASP A 301 -1.05 -0.26 -25.46
C ASP A 301 -2.11 -0.21 -24.35
N VAL A 302 -2.19 -1.25 -23.50
CA VAL A 302 -3.08 -1.28 -22.33
C VAL A 302 -2.59 -0.33 -21.25
N ALA A 303 -1.28 -0.25 -21.01
CA ALA A 303 -0.69 0.73 -20.10
C ALA A 303 -1.01 2.16 -20.55
N ALA A 304 -0.79 2.48 -21.83
CA ALA A 304 -1.15 3.78 -22.40
C ALA A 304 -2.66 4.08 -22.30
N ALA A 305 -3.52 3.07 -22.38
CA ALA A 305 -4.96 3.22 -22.17
C ALA A 305 -5.32 3.63 -20.73
N LEU A 306 -4.64 3.04 -19.74
CA LEU A 306 -4.82 3.36 -18.32
C LEU A 306 -4.25 4.75 -17.98
N ASP A 307 -3.11 5.12 -18.55
CA ASP A 307 -2.54 6.46 -18.40
C ASP A 307 -3.47 7.53 -18.98
N ALA A 308 -3.97 7.33 -20.20
CA ALA A 308 -4.93 8.23 -20.83
C ALA A 308 -6.23 8.37 -20.01
N LEU A 309 -6.67 7.27 -19.39
CA LEU A 309 -7.83 7.31 -18.50
C LEU A 309 -7.53 8.09 -17.20
N THR A 310 -6.36 7.89 -16.62
CA THR A 310 -5.92 8.58 -15.41
C THR A 310 -5.92 10.09 -15.64
N ASP A 311 -5.32 10.54 -16.75
CA ASP A 311 -5.32 11.94 -17.19
C ASP A 311 -6.73 12.48 -17.46
N HIS A 312 -7.66 11.62 -17.88
CA HIS A 312 -9.05 12.01 -18.14
C HIS A 312 -9.87 12.18 -16.85
N LEU A 313 -9.61 11.37 -15.82
CA LEU A 313 -10.43 11.29 -14.61
C LEU A 313 -10.00 12.29 -13.53
N TYR A 314 -8.70 12.52 -13.37
CA TYR A 314 -8.18 13.49 -12.40
C TYR A 314 -8.24 14.92 -12.94
N GLU A 315 -8.79 15.84 -12.14
CA GLU A 315 -8.82 17.27 -12.49
C GLU A 315 -7.51 17.98 -12.09
N ASP A 316 -6.83 17.46 -11.07
CA ASP A 316 -5.52 17.90 -10.60
C ASP A 316 -4.76 16.74 -9.92
N MET A 317 -3.50 16.98 -9.57
CA MET A 317 -2.63 16.02 -8.86
C MET A 317 -2.62 16.27 -7.34
N GLY A 318 -3.65 16.93 -6.79
CA GLY A 318 -3.73 17.32 -5.38
C GLY A 318 -3.63 16.13 -4.42
N HIS A 319 -4.19 14.99 -4.83
CA HIS A 319 -4.14 13.74 -4.09
C HIS A 319 -2.73 13.11 -4.02
N GLU A 320 -1.82 13.42 -4.94
CA GLU A 320 -0.45 12.91 -4.91
C GLU A 320 0.36 13.54 -3.78
N TYR A 321 0.16 14.83 -3.51
CA TYR A 321 0.74 15.51 -2.36
C TYR A 321 0.29 14.92 -1.01
N LEU A 322 -0.72 14.04 -1.01
CA LEU A 322 -1.07 13.25 0.17
C LEU A 322 0.01 12.21 0.52
N TYR A 323 0.72 11.72 -0.49
CA TYR A 323 1.81 10.78 -0.37
C TYR A 323 3.18 11.47 -0.21
N ASP A 324 3.36 12.66 -0.79
CA ASP A 324 4.64 13.42 -0.78
C ASP A 324 5.06 14.02 0.58
N GLY A 325 4.51 13.53 1.69
CA GLY A 325 5.09 13.78 3.02
C GLY A 325 6.38 12.98 3.26
N TYR A 326 6.75 12.12 2.30
CA TYR A 326 7.88 11.21 2.31
C TYR A 326 8.92 11.67 1.28
N ASP A 327 9.50 12.85 1.49
CA ASP A 327 10.74 13.24 0.79
C ASP A 327 11.90 12.49 1.45
N ASP A 328 12.26 11.31 0.92
CA ASP A 328 13.60 10.73 1.08
C ASP A 328 14.58 11.87 0.81
N GLY A 329 15.34 12.30 1.83
CA GLY A 329 16.26 13.44 1.83
C GLY A 329 17.38 13.45 0.77
N ARG A 330 17.14 12.93 -0.43
CA ARG A 330 17.85 13.17 -1.69
C ARG A 330 17.43 14.47 -2.37
N HIS A 331 17.26 15.54 -1.61
CA HIS A 331 17.70 16.83 -2.09
C HIS A 331 19.20 16.97 -1.77
N GLU A 332 20.04 16.86 -2.80
CA GLU A 332 21.40 17.37 -2.69
C GLU A 332 21.33 18.82 -2.15
N PRO A 333 22.06 19.16 -1.08
CA PRO A 333 22.04 20.50 -0.52
C PRO A 333 22.78 21.43 -1.48
N GLY A 334 22.07 21.90 -2.50
CA GLY A 334 22.74 22.47 -3.66
C GLY A 334 21.89 23.23 -4.66
N GLU A 335 20.57 23.37 -4.51
CA GLU A 335 19.80 24.33 -5.31
C GLU A 335 18.75 25.03 -4.45
N GLU A 336 19.14 26.19 -3.90
CA GLU A 336 18.20 27.26 -3.53
C GLU A 336 17.51 27.76 -4.81
N GLY A 337 16.56 26.98 -5.31
CA GLY A 337 15.75 27.26 -6.48
C GLY A 337 14.38 27.82 -6.07
N ALA A 338 14.32 29.15 -5.93
CA ALA A 338 13.13 29.99 -6.05
C ALA A 338 11.84 29.54 -5.33
N ALA A 339 11.48 30.28 -4.28
CA ALA A 339 10.14 30.41 -3.75
C ALA A 339 9.16 31.09 -4.74
N ASP A 340 9.06 30.56 -5.97
CA ASP A 340 8.17 31.05 -7.03
C ASP A 340 7.84 29.90 -8.02
N GLY A 341 7.12 28.88 -7.54
CA GLY A 341 6.44 27.83 -8.31
C GLY A 341 4.95 27.81 -7.96
N PRO A 342 4.04 27.37 -8.85
CA PRO A 342 2.64 27.76 -8.82
C PRO A 342 1.95 27.26 -7.55
N LEU A 343 1.54 28.20 -6.68
CA LEU A 343 0.65 28.01 -5.52
C LEU A 343 0.82 26.64 -4.84
N ALA A 344 1.77 26.50 -3.92
CA ALA A 344 1.83 25.35 -3.01
C ALA A 344 0.44 25.12 -2.39
N VAL A 345 -0.29 24.15 -2.93
CA VAL A 345 -1.63 23.81 -2.47
C VAL A 345 -1.43 23.12 -1.15
N ALA A 346 -1.86 23.76 -0.06
CA ALA A 346 -1.81 23.14 1.25
C ALA A 346 -2.58 21.80 1.20
N PRO A 347 -2.02 20.70 1.76
CA PRO A 347 -2.70 19.41 1.76
C PRO A 347 -4.10 19.55 2.34
N VAL A 348 -5.09 18.93 1.69
CA VAL A 348 -6.47 18.92 2.18
C VAL A 348 -6.48 18.26 3.55
N PRO A 349 -7.06 18.89 4.59
CA PRO A 349 -7.10 18.31 5.91
C PRO A 349 -7.95 17.03 5.91
N PHE A 350 -7.58 16.07 6.76
CA PHE A 350 -8.17 14.72 6.77
C PHE A 350 -9.70 14.75 6.93
N ASP A 351 -10.21 15.63 7.79
CA ASP A 351 -11.63 15.82 8.03
C ASP A 351 -12.42 16.24 6.77
N ALA A 352 -11.75 16.85 5.79
CA ALA A 352 -12.36 17.26 4.54
C ALA A 352 -12.31 16.20 3.43
N TRP A 353 -11.73 15.01 3.66
CA TRP A 353 -11.55 14.01 2.59
C TRP A 353 -12.84 13.52 1.96
N PHE A 354 -13.90 13.50 2.75
CA PHE A 354 -15.24 13.09 2.33
C PHE A 354 -16.19 14.28 2.12
N THR A 355 -15.65 15.50 2.19
CA THR A 355 -16.41 16.72 1.90
C THR A 355 -16.38 16.99 0.39
N PRO A 356 -17.50 17.35 -0.25
CA PRO A 356 -17.51 17.60 -1.69
C PRO A 356 -16.68 18.82 -2.07
N PHE A 357 -15.86 18.70 -3.13
CA PHE A 357 -15.03 19.80 -3.64
C PHE A 357 -15.83 21.05 -3.98
N GLN A 358 -17.04 20.88 -4.52
CA GLN A 358 -17.93 21.98 -4.91
C GLN A 358 -19.39 21.61 -4.66
N ARG A 359 -20.24 22.62 -4.47
CA ARG A 359 -21.70 22.42 -4.39
C ARG A 359 -22.21 21.75 -5.65
N GLY A 360 -22.88 20.60 -5.49
CA GLY A 360 -23.44 19.81 -6.59
C GLY A 360 -22.62 18.58 -6.99
N ARG A 361 -21.41 18.40 -6.44
CA ARG A 361 -20.70 17.12 -6.51
C ARG A 361 -21.50 16.07 -5.70
N TYR A 362 -21.67 14.89 -6.29
CA TYR A 362 -22.35 13.79 -5.61
C TYR A 362 -21.39 13.12 -4.63
N ILE A 363 -21.84 12.91 -3.40
CA ILE A 363 -21.24 12.02 -2.40
C ILE A 363 -22.37 11.17 -1.83
N HIS A 364 -22.11 9.88 -1.63
CA HIS A 364 -23.10 8.99 -1.04
C HIS A 364 -23.46 9.47 0.40
N PRO A 365 -24.75 9.51 0.80
CA PRO A 365 -25.14 10.05 2.11
C PRO A 365 -24.45 9.38 3.30
N SER A 366 -24.22 8.07 3.24
CA SER A 366 -23.49 7.33 4.30
C SER A 366 -21.97 7.56 4.28
N ALA A 367 -21.46 8.25 3.27
CA ALA A 367 -20.08 8.70 3.17
C ALA A 367 -19.93 10.21 3.42
N ALA A 368 -21.01 10.98 3.52
CA ALA A 368 -20.96 12.41 3.84
C ALA A 368 -20.76 12.63 5.34
N ASP A 369 -20.12 13.75 5.71
CA ASP A 369 -19.97 14.10 7.13
C ASP A 369 -21.37 14.32 7.71
N GLU A 370 -21.62 13.78 8.91
CA GLU A 370 -22.86 14.14 9.61
C GLU A 370 -22.89 15.66 9.76
N PRO A 371 -23.99 16.33 9.38
CA PRO A 371 -24.09 17.77 9.58
C PRO A 371 -23.96 18.02 11.08
N ASP A 372 -22.91 18.76 11.43
CA ASP A 372 -22.50 19.11 12.79
C ASP A 372 -23.74 19.35 13.67
N ALA A 373 -24.00 18.42 14.58
CA ALA A 373 -25.12 18.49 15.52
C ALA A 373 -24.91 19.60 16.58
N ALA A 374 -23.89 20.44 16.42
CA ALA A 374 -23.62 21.64 17.20
C ALA A 374 -24.39 22.87 16.70
N ALA A 375 -25.71 22.76 16.50
CA ALA A 375 -26.60 23.92 16.38
C ALA A 375 -28.07 23.55 16.70
N ARG A 376 -28.35 23.05 17.91
CA ARG A 376 -29.70 23.11 18.49
C ARG A 376 -29.68 23.41 19.98
#